data_AF-A0A1B2HQI3-F1
#
_entry.id   AF-A0A1B2HQI3-F1
#
_cell.length_a   1.000
_cell.length_b   1.000
_cell.length_c   1.000
_cell.angle_alpha   90.00
_cell.angle_beta   90.00
_cell.angle_gamma   90.00
#
_symmetry.space_group_name_H-M   'P 1'
#
loop_
_entity.id
_entity.type
_entity.pdbx_description
1 polymer ?
#
loop_
_entity_poly.entity_id
_entity_poly.type
_entity_poly.pdbx_seq_one_letter_code
_entity_poly.pdbx_strand_id
1 'polypeptide(L)'
;MPADADIVFNTASDDTRALAWLPPSLRTCEIVVHTEERALEWRRDDEQCAYLRVEPGGAGTSEVELQVPDDTDGDGALRALEAEVADNFTAG
;
A
#
# COMPACT_ATOMS: atom_id res chain seq x y z
N MET A 1 -0.42 -11.46 -0.04
CA MET A 1 -1.14 -11.02 -1.26
C MET A 1 -0.74 -11.92 -2.43
N PRO A 2 -1.69 -12.35 -3.28
CA PRO A 2 -1.43 -13.31 -4.37
C PRO A 2 -0.81 -12.64 -5.62
N ALA A 3 0.26 -11.86 -5.41
CA ALA A 3 0.99 -11.15 -6.46
C ALA A 3 2.44 -10.90 -6.01
N ASP A 4 3.34 -10.76 -6.98
CA ASP A 4 4.75 -10.43 -6.74
C ASP A 4 4.89 -9.11 -5.98
N ALA A 5 5.88 -9.04 -5.09
CA ALA A 5 6.13 -7.88 -4.24
C ALA A 5 6.29 -6.58 -5.03
N ASP A 6 6.97 -6.62 -6.18
CA ASP A 6 7.17 -5.43 -7.00
C ASP A 6 5.84 -4.95 -7.63
N ILE A 7 4.93 -5.87 -7.98
CA ILE A 7 3.61 -5.51 -8.53
C ILE A 7 2.76 -4.86 -7.45
N VAL A 8 2.72 -5.46 -6.26
CA VAL A 8 2.01 -4.89 -5.11
C VAL A 8 2.56 -3.52 -4.75
N PHE A 9 3.88 -3.39 -4.64
CA PHE A 9 4.55 -2.13 -4.31
C PHE A 9 4.30 -1.04 -5.36
N ASN A 10 4.40 -1.36 -6.65
CA ASN A 10 4.13 -0.41 -7.72
C ASN A 10 2.65 0.01 -7.75
N THR A 11 1.73 -0.92 -7.47
CA THR A 11 0.29 -0.59 -7.38
C THR A 11 0.00 0.29 -6.17
N ALA A 12 0.61 0.00 -5.02
CA ALA A 12 0.42 0.76 -3.79
C ALA A 12 0.99 2.19 -3.87
N SER A 13 2.08 2.38 -4.63
CA SER A 13 2.78 3.66 -4.78
C SER A 13 2.33 4.51 -5.99
N ASP A 14 1.47 3.97 -6.85
CA ASP A 14 0.91 4.69 -7.99
C ASP A 14 -0.14 5.70 -7.51
N ASP A 15 0.14 7.00 -7.65
CA ASP A 15 -0.75 8.10 -7.23
C ASP A 15 -2.17 8.00 -7.80
N THR A 16 -2.33 7.46 -9.01
CA THR A 16 -3.64 7.34 -9.67
C THR A 16 -4.46 6.20 -9.10
N ARG A 17 -3.81 5.13 -8.62
CA ARG A 17 -4.45 3.94 -8.03
C ARG A 17 -4.55 4.03 -6.51
N ALA A 18 -3.63 4.75 -5.87
CA ALA A 18 -3.56 4.87 -4.42
C ALA A 18 -4.87 5.40 -3.81
N LEU A 19 -5.55 6.32 -4.49
CA LEU A 19 -6.82 6.88 -4.01
C LEU A 19 -7.95 5.85 -3.86
N ALA A 20 -7.89 4.73 -4.57
CA ALA A 20 -8.94 3.72 -4.54
C ALA A 20 -8.83 2.80 -3.33
N TRP A 21 -7.62 2.50 -2.86
CA TRP A 21 -7.40 1.64 -1.68
C TRP A 21 -7.07 2.42 -0.41
N LEU A 22 -6.47 3.61 -0.52
CA LEU A 22 -5.96 4.36 0.62
C LEU A 22 -7.11 4.91 1.49
N PRO A 23 -7.07 4.68 2.82
CA PRO A 23 -8.04 5.24 3.75
C PRO A 23 -8.18 6.76 3.63
N PRO A 24 -9.41 7.32 3.75
CA PRO A 24 -9.63 8.76 3.62
C PRO A 24 -8.77 9.63 4.55
N SER A 25 -8.50 9.15 5.77
CA SER A 25 -7.65 9.83 6.77
C SER A 25 -6.20 10.04 6.29
N LEU A 26 -5.69 9.15 5.45
CA LEU A 26 -4.32 9.17 4.95
C LEU A 26 -4.17 9.93 3.63
N ARG A 27 -5.26 10.24 2.92
CA ARG A 27 -5.23 10.97 1.62
C ARG A 27 -4.73 12.40 1.71
N THR A 28 -4.73 12.98 2.91
CA THR A 28 -4.19 14.32 3.15
C THR A 28 -2.74 14.30 3.66
N CYS A 29 -2.13 13.11 3.77
CA CYS A 29 -0.74 12.94 4.17
C CYS A 29 0.14 12.91 2.92
N GLU A 30 1.37 13.38 3.05
CA GLU A 30 2.40 13.25 2.02
C GLU A 30 2.92 11.82 2.00
N ILE A 31 3.08 11.24 0.80
CA ILE A 31 3.67 9.90 0.63
C ILE A 31 5.19 10.03 0.39
N VAL A 32 5.96 9.27 1.16
CA VAL A 32 7.40 9.09 0.98
C VAL A 32 7.63 7.65 0.52
N VAL A 33 8.28 7.50 -0.63
CA VAL A 33 8.50 6.21 -1.28
C VAL A 33 9.94 5.75 -1.04
N HIS A 34 10.10 4.64 -0.34
CA HIS A 34 11.39 4.01 -0.05
C HIS A 34 11.56 2.78 -0.97
N THR A 35 12.01 3.02 -2.21
CA THR A 35 12.04 1.99 -3.27
C THR A 35 12.95 0.80 -2.96
N GLU A 36 14.09 1.03 -2.31
CA GLU A 36 15.04 -0.04 -1.97
C GLU A 36 14.48 -1.01 -0.91
N GLU A 37 13.62 -0.49 -0.03
CA GLU A 37 12.99 -1.24 1.06
C GLU A 37 11.60 -1.75 0.70
N ARG A 38 11.07 -1.39 -0.49
CA ARG A 38 9.66 -1.57 -0.87
C ARG A 38 8.71 -1.10 0.24
N ALA A 39 8.98 0.10 0.74
CA ALA A 39 8.19 0.70 1.80
C ALA A 39 7.59 2.04 1.40
N LEU A 40 6.41 2.32 1.95
CA LEU A 40 5.70 3.58 1.81
C LEU A 40 5.46 4.14 3.21
N GLU A 41 5.73 5.43 3.37
CA GLU A 41 5.50 6.14 4.62
C GLU A 41 4.59 7.32 4.34
N TRP A 42 3.52 7.47 5.11
CA TRP A 42 2.64 8.64 5.03
C TRP A 42 2.96 9.58 6.16
N ARG A 43 3.13 10.87 5.87
CA ARG A 43 3.51 11.89 6.86
C ARG A 43 2.59 13.11 6.85
N ARG A 44 2.44 13.74 8.01
CA ARG A 44 1.78 15.04 8.19
C ARG A 44 2.58 15.86 9.18
N ASP A 45 2.98 17.06 8.80
CA ASP A 45 3.74 17.98 9.66
C ASP A 45 4.96 17.30 10.33
N ASP A 46 5.75 16.56 9.53
CA ASP A 46 6.89 15.72 9.96
C ASP A 46 6.57 14.51 10.87
N GLU A 47 5.31 14.26 11.23
CA GLU A 47 4.88 13.08 11.97
C GLU A 47 4.47 11.93 11.04
N GLN A 48 4.89 10.71 11.35
CA GLN A 48 4.50 9.51 10.60
C GLN A 48 3.05 9.13 10.93
N CYS A 49 2.18 9.16 9.93
CA CYS A 49 0.77 8.80 10.03
C CYS A 49 0.52 7.31 9.77
N ALA A 50 1.24 6.71 8.81
CA ALA A 50 1.09 5.30 8.45
C ALA A 50 2.35 4.78 7.77
N TYR A 51 2.46 3.45 7.69
CA TYR A 51 3.56 2.76 7.03
C TYR A 51 3.06 1.51 6.34
N LEU A 52 3.62 1.22 5.17
CA LEU A 52 3.40 -0.03 4.44
C LEU A 52 4.76 -0.59 4.02
N ARG A 53 4.95 -1.90 4.18
CA ARG A 53 6.12 -2.63 3.67
C ARG A 53 5.66 -3.84 2.89
N VAL A 54 6.31 -4.07 1.76
CA VAL A 54 6.05 -5.23 0.90
C VAL A 54 7.29 -6.10 0.80
N GLU A 55 7.18 -7.33 1.26
CA GLU A 55 8.25 -8.32 1.18
C GLU A 55 7.90 -9.43 0.19
N PRO A 56 8.90 -9.95 -0.56
CA PRO A 56 8.68 -11.13 -1.40
C PRO A 56 8.23 -12.32 -0.55
N GLY A 57 7.12 -12.93 -0.94
CA GLY A 57 6.64 -14.20 -0.44
C GLY A 57 7.13 -15.36 -1.30
N GLY A 58 6.80 -16.58 -0.88
CA GLY A 58 7.06 -17.78 -1.68
C GLY A 58 6.11 -17.91 -2.87
N ALA A 59 6.58 -18.52 -3.97
CA ALA A 59 5.76 -18.90 -5.13
C ALA A 59 4.99 -17.74 -5.81
N GLY A 60 5.62 -16.58 -5.97
CA GLY A 60 5.02 -15.41 -6.66
C GLY A 60 3.99 -14.65 -5.82
N THR A 61 4.05 -14.81 -4.50
CA THR A 61 3.22 -14.07 -3.55
C THR A 61 4.05 -12.99 -2.85
N SER A 62 3.39 -12.19 -2.03
CA SER A 62 4.01 -11.16 -1.19
C SER A 62 3.41 -11.12 0.20
N GLU A 63 4.22 -10.70 1.17
CA GLU A 63 3.78 -10.36 2.52
C GLU A 63 3.69 -8.84 2.63
N VAL A 64 2.56 -8.35 3.15
CA VAL A 64 2.30 -6.91 3.27
C VAL A 64 2.06 -6.60 4.73
N GLU A 65 2.90 -5.75 5.29
CA GLU A 65 2.71 -5.17 6.60
C GLU A 65 2.15 -3.76 6.41
N LEU A 66 0.99 -3.48 7.02
CA LEU A 66 0.36 -2.17 7.01
C LEU A 66 0.13 -1.73 8.45
N GLN A 67 0.72 -0.59 8.81
CA GLN A 67 0.49 0.09 10.08
C GLN A 67 -0.26 1.40 9.81
N VAL A 68 -1.44 1.52 10.42
CA VAL A 68 -2.32 2.71 10.34
C VAL A 68 -2.69 3.17 11.75
N PRO A 69 -3.22 4.40 11.92
CA PRO A 69 -3.75 4.84 13.20
C PRO A 69 -4.88 3.93 13.70
N ASP A 70 -5.04 3.81 15.03
CA ASP A 70 -6.02 2.91 15.66
C ASP A 70 -7.48 3.16 15.25
N ASP A 71 -7.80 4.38 14.80
CA ASP A 71 -9.13 4.77 14.33
C ASP A 71 -9.38 4.49 12.84
N THR A 72 -8.40 3.89 12.15
CA THR A 72 -8.43 3.58 10.73
C THR A 72 -8.60 2.07 10.50
N ASP A 73 -9.50 1.68 9.60
CA ASP A 73 -9.72 0.27 9.22
C ASP A 73 -8.58 -0.26 8.33
N GLY A 74 -7.51 -0.73 8.97
CA GLY A 74 -6.34 -1.30 8.29
C GLY A 74 -6.65 -2.58 7.50
N ASP A 75 -7.49 -3.45 8.04
CA ASP A 75 -7.92 -4.67 7.35
C ASP A 75 -8.74 -4.33 6.09
N GLY A 76 -9.63 -3.33 6.19
CA GLY A 76 -10.37 -2.79 5.04
C GLY A 76 -9.44 -2.24 3.97
N ALA A 77 -8.42 -1.47 4.38
CA ALA A 77 -7.40 -0.93 3.47
C ALA A 77 -6.62 -2.03 2.74
N LEU A 78 -6.21 -3.10 3.45
CA LEU A 78 -5.50 -4.24 2.84
C LEU A 78 -6.38 -4.98 1.82
N ARG A 79 -7.67 -5.18 2.11
CA ARG A 79 -8.61 -5.80 1.14
C ARG A 79 -8.81 -4.92 -0.08
N ALA A 80 -8.89 -3.60 0.11
CA ALA A 80 -9.00 -2.66 -1.01
C ALA A 80 -7.73 -2.66 -1.87
N LEU A 81 -6.55 -2.73 -1.25
CA LEU A 81 -5.28 -2.84 -1.97
C LEU A 81 -5.20 -4.15 -2.77
N GLU A 82 -5.65 -5.27 -2.20
CA GLU A 82 -5.73 -6.54 -2.91
C GLU A 82 -6.63 -6.46 -4.14
N ALA A 83 -7.78 -5.79 -4.04
CA ALA A 83 -8.68 -5.57 -5.16
C ALA A 83 -8.02 -4.70 -6.25
N GLU A 84 -7.35 -3.61 -5.88
CA GLU A 84 -6.62 -2.76 -6.84
C GLU A 84 -5.47 -3.49 -7.54
N VAL A 85 -4.76 -4.37 -6.82
CA VAL A 85 -3.73 -5.22 -7.41
C VAL A 85 -4.35 -6.18 -8.42
N ALA A 86 -5.48 -6.81 -8.09
CA ALA A 86 -6.21 -7.67 -9.03
C ALA A 86 -6.69 -6.90 -10.28
N ASP A 87 -7.19 -5.69 -10.10
CA ASP A 87 -7.63 -4.82 -11.19
C ASP A 87 -6.45 -4.39 -12.08
N ASN A 88 -5.27 -4.17 -11.53
CA ASN A 88 -4.06 -3.86 -12.31
C ASN A 88 -3.69 -4.98 -13.30
N PHE A 89 -3.92 -6.25 -12.92
CA PHE A 89 -3.69 -7.38 -13.83
C PHE A 89 -4.72 -7.52 -14.94
N THR A 90 -5.96 -7.08 -14.72
CA THR A 90 -7.06 -7.23 -15.70
C THR A 90 -7.19 -6.03 -16.65
N ALA A 91 -6.58 -4.89 -16.29
CA ALA A 91 -6.58 -3.67 -17.09
C ALA A 91 -5.58 -3.67 -18.27
N GLY A 92 -4.77 -4.73 -18.42
CA GLY A 92 -3.80 -4.92 -19.51
C GLY A 92 -4.27 -5.89 -20.58
#